data_AF-A0A6C0BYF1-F1
#
_entry.id   AF-A0A6C0BYF1-F1
#
_cell.length_a   1.000
_cell.length_b   1.000
_cell.length_c   1.000
_cell.angle_alpha   90.00
_cell.angle_beta   90.00
_cell.angle_gamma   90.00
#
_symmetry.space_group_name_H-M   'P 1'
#
loop_
_entity.id
_entity.type
_entity.pdbx_description
1 polymer ?
#
loop_
_entity_poly.entity_id
_entity_poly.type
_entity_poly.pdbx_seq_one_letter_code
_entity_poly.pdbx_strand_id
1 'polypeptide(L)'
;MAQLMFHNDTVSVNNLWYESHKNLITSVCMELGMVDKSNEFVEKFLGTPLKIKAKKDPNKPKRAKSAYLFFCDDKRPALLNNLRKKKQKVVLADISRMLGKLWNDCNDIKRQVYIELSTKDKQRYEEAMEAYSN
;
A
#
# COMPACT_ATOMS: atom_id res chain seq x y z
N MET A 1 -27.61 9.68 9.48
CA MET A 1 -26.44 10.32 10.12
C MET A 1 -25.50 10.75 9.01
N ALA A 2 -25.09 12.03 8.97
CA ALA A 2 -24.15 12.49 7.95
C ALA A 2 -22.80 11.79 8.16
N GLN A 3 -22.43 10.90 7.23
CA GLN A 3 -21.14 10.24 7.22
C GLN A 3 -20.10 11.33 6.91
N LEU A 4 -19.35 11.76 7.94
CA LEU A 4 -18.25 12.70 7.75
C LEU A 4 -17.29 12.10 6.72
N MET A 5 -17.27 12.67 5.51
CA MET A 5 -16.38 12.23 4.45
C MET A 5 -14.94 12.36 4.93
N PHE A 6 -14.19 11.27 4.87
CA PHE A 6 -12.78 11.28 5.19
C PHE A 6 -12.03 12.15 4.17
N HIS A 7 -11.73 13.38 4.54
CA HIS A 7 -10.97 14.31 3.72
C HIS A 7 -9.51 14.32 4.21
N ASN A 8 -8.60 13.74 3.41
CA ASN A 8 -7.18 13.73 3.71
C ASN A 8 -6.37 14.39 2.60
N ASP A 9 -6.19 15.69 2.72
CA ASP A 9 -5.46 16.53 1.78
C ASP A 9 -3.97 16.70 2.10
N THR A 10 -3.43 15.95 3.06
CA THR A 10 -2.02 16.07 3.49
C THR A 10 -1.03 15.93 2.33
N VAL A 11 -1.33 15.09 1.34
CA VAL A 11 -0.48 14.91 0.15
C VAL A 11 -0.62 16.08 -0.80
N SER A 12 -1.86 16.54 -1.03
CA SER A 12 -2.15 17.70 -1.89
C SER A 12 -1.49 18.96 -1.34
N VAL A 13 -1.66 19.24 -0.04
CA VAL A 13 -1.07 20.38 0.65
C VAL A 13 0.45 20.35 0.60
N ASN A 14 1.07 19.18 0.80
CA ASN A 14 2.52 19.04 0.70
C ASN A 14 3.04 19.31 -0.73
N ASN A 15 2.33 18.81 -1.74
CA ASN A 15 2.68 19.07 -3.14
C ASN A 15 2.49 20.55 -3.49
N LEU A 16 1.37 21.15 -3.06
CA LEU A 16 1.08 22.57 -3.28
C LEU A 16 2.14 23.46 -2.63
N TRP A 17 2.55 23.15 -1.40
CA TRP A 17 3.61 23.85 -0.70
C TRP A 17 4.93 23.78 -1.48
N TYR A 18 5.33 22.58 -1.91
CA TYR A 18 6.57 22.36 -2.65
C TYR A 18 6.57 23.12 -4.00
N GLU A 19 5.51 22.98 -4.79
CA GLU A 19 5.39 23.68 -6.08
C GLU A 19 5.32 25.20 -5.91
N SER A 20 4.62 25.70 -4.88
CA SER A 20 4.54 27.13 -4.59
C SER A 20 5.93 27.73 -4.32
N HIS A 21 6.73 27.07 -3.48
CA HIS A 21 8.07 27.53 -3.13
C HIS A 21 9.06 27.36 -4.30
N LYS A 22 8.94 26.28 -5.07
CA LYS A 22 9.71 26.10 -6.31
C LYS A 22 9.42 27.21 -7.33
N ASN A 23 8.15 27.54 -7.53
CA ASN A 23 7.73 28.62 -8.41
C ASN A 23 8.25 29.96 -7.93
N LEU A 24 8.18 30.25 -6.62
CA LEU A 24 8.74 31.47 -6.05
C LEU A 24 10.25 31.60 -6.32
N ILE A 25 11.03 30.55 -6.07
CA ILE A 25 12.49 30.56 -6.36
C ILE A 25 12.73 30.79 -7.85
N THR A 26 11.95 30.13 -8.69
CA THR A 26 12.08 30.26 -10.15
C THR A 26 11.79 31.69 -10.59
N SER A 27 10.70 32.31 -10.12
CA SER A 27 10.33 33.69 -10.41
C SER A 27 11.41 34.68 -9.96
N VAL A 28 11.95 34.52 -8.74
CA VAL A 28 13.04 35.37 -8.23
C VAL A 28 14.30 35.22 -9.08
N CYS A 29 14.64 33.99 -9.50
CA CYS A 29 15.79 33.76 -10.38
C CYS A 29 15.59 34.39 -11.76
N MET A 30 14.36 34.39 -12.29
CA MET A 30 14.03 35.05 -13.55
C MET A 30 14.18 36.58 -13.44
N GLU A 31 13.66 37.19 -12.38
CA GLU A 31 13.75 38.65 -12.16
C GLU A 31 15.20 39.13 -12.02
N LEU A 32 16.06 38.34 -11.37
CA LEU A 32 17.48 38.67 -11.18
C LEU A 32 18.35 38.31 -12.40
N GLY A 33 17.77 37.76 -13.47
CA GLY A 33 18.52 37.31 -14.66
C GLY A 33 19.39 36.06 -14.40
N MET A 34 19.14 35.32 -13.33
CA MET A 34 19.90 34.14 -12.87
C MET A 34 19.17 32.83 -13.22
N VAL A 35 18.60 32.73 -14.42
CA VAL A 35 17.72 31.60 -14.82
C VAL A 35 18.43 30.25 -14.69
N ASP A 36 19.72 30.19 -15.04
CA ASP A 36 20.52 28.97 -15.04
C ASP A 36 20.73 28.39 -13.62
N LYS A 37 20.64 29.25 -12.59
CA LYS A 37 20.81 28.85 -11.18
C LYS A 37 19.49 28.47 -10.50
N SER A 38 18.36 28.61 -11.16
CA SER A 38 17.04 28.28 -10.59
C SER A 38 16.98 26.85 -10.07
N ASN A 39 17.44 25.88 -10.85
CA ASN A 39 17.46 24.47 -10.45
C ASN A 39 18.44 24.21 -9.28
N GLU A 40 19.61 24.85 -9.28
CA GLU A 40 20.58 24.76 -8.18
C GLU A 40 19.97 25.27 -6.87
N PHE A 41 19.24 26.40 -6.92
CA PHE A 41 18.59 26.97 -5.75
C PHE A 41 17.38 26.14 -5.30
N VAL A 42 16.60 25.56 -6.22
CA VAL A 42 15.54 24.61 -5.85
C VAL A 42 16.13 23.40 -5.13
N GLU A 43 17.20 22.81 -5.64
CA GLU A 43 17.86 21.66 -4.99
C GLU A 43 18.45 22.05 -3.63
N LYS A 44 19.08 23.21 -3.53
CA LYS A 44 19.71 23.69 -2.30
C LYS A 44 18.71 24.06 -1.19
N PHE A 45 17.59 24.70 -1.55
CA PHE A 45 16.64 25.26 -0.57
C PHE A 45 15.39 24.40 -0.35
N LEU A 46 14.87 23.73 -1.38
CA LEU A 46 13.74 22.81 -1.25
C LEU A 46 14.17 21.35 -1.11
N GLY A 47 15.31 20.97 -1.69
CA GLY A 47 15.74 19.58 -1.73
C GLY A 47 14.76 18.69 -2.50
N THR A 48 14.70 17.41 -2.11
CA THR A 48 13.76 16.47 -2.74
C THR A 48 12.35 16.59 -2.15
N PRO A 49 11.30 16.48 -2.97
CA PRO A 49 9.93 16.57 -2.48
C PRO A 49 9.63 15.46 -1.49
N LEU A 50 9.04 15.83 -0.35
CA LEU A 50 8.68 14.89 0.71
C LEU A 50 7.62 13.90 0.19
N LYS A 51 7.93 12.61 0.22
CA LYS A 51 7.00 11.54 -0.16
C LYS A 51 6.08 11.18 1.00
N ILE A 52 5.02 11.98 1.19
CA ILE A 52 3.98 11.70 2.20
C ILE A 52 2.99 10.67 1.67
N LYS A 53 2.67 9.66 2.48
CA LYS A 53 1.63 8.68 2.16
C LYS A 53 0.27 9.22 2.58
N ALA A 54 -0.71 9.16 1.68
CA ALA A 54 -2.09 9.47 2.02
C ALA A 54 -2.57 8.55 3.16
N LYS A 55 -3.17 9.14 4.19
CA LYS A 55 -3.87 8.35 5.21
C LYS A 55 -5.03 7.63 4.52
N LYS A 56 -5.19 6.35 4.83
CA LYS A 56 -6.29 5.55 4.30
C LYS A 56 -7.53 5.83 5.15
N ASP A 57 -8.67 6.00 4.49
CA ASP A 57 -9.96 6.13 5.17
C ASP A 57 -10.20 4.87 6.05
N PRO A 58 -10.47 5.04 7.36
CA PRO A 58 -10.85 3.94 8.25
C PRO A 58 -12.11 3.18 7.79
N ASN A 59 -13.05 3.87 7.13
CA ASN A 59 -14.33 3.31 6.68
C ASN A 59 -14.22 2.64 5.31
N LYS A 60 -13.10 2.82 4.59
CA LYS A 60 -12.92 2.19 3.28
C LYS A 60 -12.81 0.66 3.44
N PRO A 61 -13.65 -0.11 2.73
CA PRO A 61 -13.59 -1.56 2.77
C PRO A 61 -12.19 -2.09 2.48
N LYS A 62 -11.76 -3.07 3.27
CA LYS A 62 -10.48 -3.74 3.04
C LYS A 62 -10.58 -4.58 1.76
N ARG A 63 -9.56 -4.44 0.90
CA ARG A 63 -9.43 -5.17 -0.37
C ARG A 63 -9.68 -6.66 -0.20
N ALA A 64 -10.31 -7.25 -1.21
CA ALA A 64 -10.50 -8.69 -1.30
C ALA A 64 -9.16 -9.44 -1.25
N LYS A 65 -9.14 -10.58 -0.57
CA LYS A 65 -8.03 -11.51 -0.49
C LYS A 65 -8.06 -12.45 -1.70
N SER A 66 -6.88 -12.71 -2.27
CA SER A 66 -6.72 -13.74 -3.30
C SER A 66 -6.72 -15.14 -2.71
N ALA A 67 -6.93 -16.16 -3.54
CA ALA A 67 -6.87 -17.56 -3.14
C ALA A 67 -5.55 -17.93 -2.43
N TYR A 68 -4.42 -17.41 -2.93
CA TYR A 68 -3.11 -17.60 -2.30
C TYR A 68 -3.02 -16.95 -0.90
N LEU A 69 -3.66 -15.80 -0.68
CA LEU A 69 -3.66 -15.16 0.63
C LEU A 69 -4.49 -15.96 1.64
N PHE A 70 -5.63 -16.54 1.22
CA PHE A 70 -6.38 -17.47 2.06
C PHE A 70 -5.57 -18.72 2.41
N PHE A 71 -4.86 -19.29 1.44
CA PHE A 71 -3.93 -20.40 1.66
C PHE A 71 -2.83 -20.05 2.66
N CYS A 72 -2.22 -18.87 2.50
CA CYS A 72 -1.20 -18.38 3.43
C CYS A 72 -1.75 -18.22 4.84
N ASP A 73 -2.95 -17.67 5.01
CA ASP A 73 -3.55 -17.47 6.33
C ASP A 73 -3.83 -18.80 7.06
N ASP A 74 -4.20 -19.85 6.31
CA ASP A 74 -4.41 -21.21 6.84
C ASP A 74 -3.08 -21.91 7.19
N LYS A 75 -2.08 -21.85 6.30
CA LYS A 75 -0.83 -22.63 6.46
C LYS A 75 0.28 -21.94 7.25
N ARG A 76 0.35 -20.60 7.23
CA ARG A 76 1.36 -19.83 7.95
C ARG A 76 1.41 -20.13 9.46
N PRO A 77 0.31 -20.21 10.23
CA PRO A 77 0.37 -20.46 11.67
C PRO A 77 0.93 -21.86 11.99
N ALA A 78 0.51 -22.89 11.24
CA ALA A 78 1.05 -24.24 11.39
C ALA A 78 2.56 -24.28 11.13
N LEU A 79 3.01 -23.60 10.07
CA LEU A 79 4.42 -23.54 9.70
C LEU A 79 5.25 -22.77 10.73
N LEU A 80 4.71 -21.65 11.24
CA LEU A 80 5.34 -20.86 12.31
C LEU A 80 5.48 -21.67 13.60
N ASN A 81 4.45 -22.43 13.99
CA ASN A 81 4.49 -23.29 15.17
C ASN A 81 5.54 -24.40 15.03
N ASN A 82 5.66 -25.00 13.85
CA ASN A 82 6.69 -26.00 13.58
C ASN A 82 8.12 -25.43 13.68
N LEU A 83 8.36 -24.23 13.15
CA LEU A 83 9.67 -23.57 13.25
C LEU A 83 10.02 -23.20 14.70
N ARG A 84 9.05 -22.72 15.47
CA ARG A 84 9.21 -22.41 16.89
C ARG A 84 9.57 -23.66 17.71
N LYS A 85 8.89 -24.79 17.47
CA LYS A 85 9.18 -26.07 18.13
C LYS A 85 10.60 -26.57 17.86
N LYS A 86 11.10 -26.36 16.64
CA LYS A 86 12.47 -26.71 16.24
C LYS A 86 13.55 -25.75 16.79
N LYS A 87 13.16 -24.76 17.61
CA LYS A 87 14.03 -23.65 18.08
C LYS A 87 14.80 -22.96 16.94
N GLN A 88 14.24 -22.99 15.73
CA GLN A 88 14.87 -22.38 14.56
C GLN A 88 14.55 -20.89 14.53
N LYS A 89 15.51 -20.07 14.09
CA LYS A 89 15.29 -18.63 13.89
C LYS A 89 14.18 -18.43 12.86
N VAL A 90 13.09 -17.78 13.29
CA VAL A 90 11.95 -17.49 12.43
C VAL A 90 12.31 -16.32 11.51
N VAL A 91 12.51 -16.60 10.23
CA VAL A 91 12.69 -15.59 9.19
C VAL A 91 11.45 -15.57 8.30
N LEU A 92 10.72 -14.44 8.30
CA LEU A 92 9.47 -14.28 7.55
C LEU A 92 9.63 -14.49 6.03
N ALA A 93 10.80 -14.14 5.49
CA ALA A 93 11.14 -14.36 4.09
C ALA A 93 11.16 -15.86 3.74
N ASP A 94 11.72 -16.68 4.61
CA ASP A 94 11.80 -18.15 4.40
C ASP A 94 10.42 -18.79 4.48
N ILE A 95 9.57 -18.32 5.41
CA ILE A 95 8.16 -18.74 5.49
C ILE A 95 7.43 -18.43 4.20
N SER A 96 7.58 -17.22 3.68
CA SER A 96 6.94 -16.81 2.43
C SER A 96 7.42 -17.65 1.25
N ARG A 97 8.72 -17.97 1.19
CA ARG A 97 9.29 -18.85 0.15
C ARG A 97 8.74 -20.27 0.23
N MET A 98 8.64 -20.84 1.43
CA MET A 98 8.07 -22.18 1.64
C MET A 98 6.58 -22.23 1.27
N LEU A 99 5.80 -21.22 1.65
CA LEU A 99 4.38 -21.11 1.28
C LEU A 99 4.19 -21.01 -0.23
N GLY A 100 5.04 -20.26 -0.92
CA GLY A 100 5.01 -20.17 -2.39
C GLY A 100 5.24 -21.52 -3.07
N LYS A 101 6.21 -22.31 -2.58
CA LYS A 101 6.44 -23.68 -3.07
C LYS A 101 5.23 -24.59 -2.81
N LEU A 102 4.74 -24.60 -1.58
CA LEU A 102 3.57 -25.39 -1.19
C LEU A 102 2.31 -25.03 -2.00
N TRP A 103 2.16 -23.77 -2.42
CA TRP A 103 1.06 -23.35 -3.28
C TRP A 103 1.19 -23.86 -4.71
N ASN A 104 2.40 -23.82 -5.27
CA ASN A 104 2.68 -24.36 -6.59
C ASN A 104 2.47 -25.88 -6.64
N ASP A 105 2.88 -26.57 -5.57
CA ASP A 105 2.72 -28.02 -5.40
C ASP A 105 1.29 -28.43 -4.94
N CYS A 106 0.42 -27.46 -4.68
CA CYS A 106 -0.93 -27.73 -4.21
C CYS A 106 -1.80 -28.31 -5.35
N ASN A 107 -2.42 -29.46 -5.09
CA ASN A 107 -3.34 -30.12 -6.02
C ASN A 107 -4.54 -29.21 -6.35
N ASP A 108 -5.05 -29.29 -7.58
CA ASP A 108 -6.09 -28.42 -8.10
C ASP A 108 -7.38 -28.49 -7.28
N ILE A 109 -7.72 -29.66 -6.72
CA ILE A 109 -8.88 -29.82 -5.83
C ILE A 109 -8.75 -28.95 -4.57
N LYS A 110 -7.58 -28.94 -3.93
CA LYS A 110 -7.34 -28.13 -2.73
C LYS A 110 -7.26 -26.65 -3.09
N ARG A 111 -6.69 -26.34 -4.26
CA ARG A 111 -6.64 -24.98 -4.80
C ARG A 111 -8.05 -24.42 -5.05
N GLN A 112 -8.97 -25.25 -5.53
CA GLN A 112 -10.35 -24.87 -5.84
C GLN A 112 -11.09 -24.33 -4.61
N VAL A 113 -10.92 -24.96 -3.44
CA VAL A 113 -11.51 -24.47 -2.18
C VAL A 113 -11.06 -23.04 -1.87
N TYR A 114 -9.79 -22.72 -2.09
CA TYR A 114 -9.28 -21.36 -1.88
C TYR A 114 -9.71 -20.38 -2.96
N ILE A 115 -9.94 -20.85 -4.19
CA ILE A 115 -10.52 -20.04 -5.27
C ILE A 115 -11.95 -19.65 -4.91
N GLU A 116 -12.78 -20.58 -4.43
CA GLU A 116 -14.15 -20.32 -3.98
C GLU A 116 -14.20 -19.34 -2.79
N LEU A 117 -13.27 -19.47 -1.83
CA LEU A 117 -13.14 -18.50 -0.74
C LEU A 117 -12.77 -17.10 -1.27
N SER A 118 -11.89 -17.04 -2.28
CA SER A 118 -11.50 -15.78 -2.91
C SER A 118 -12.60 -15.12 -3.70
N THR A 119 -13.41 -15.90 -4.43
CA THR A 119 -14.57 -15.37 -5.17
C THR A 119 -15.63 -14.85 -4.21
N LYS A 120 -15.91 -15.55 -3.12
CA LYS A 120 -16.82 -15.08 -2.06
C LYS A 120 -16.32 -13.78 -1.40
N ASP A 121 -15.02 -13.68 -1.11
CA ASP A 121 -14.46 -12.45 -0.53
C ASP A 121 -14.42 -11.28 -1.52
N LYS A 122 -14.33 -11.57 -2.82
CA LYS A 122 -14.48 -10.58 -3.89
C LYS A 122 -15.90 -10.00 -3.89
N GLN A 123 -16.92 -10.84 -3.82
CA GLN A 123 -18.33 -10.41 -3.72
C GLN A 123 -18.55 -9.54 -2.47
N ARG A 124 -18.08 -9.98 -1.29
CA ARG A 124 -18.12 -9.18 -0.05
C ARG A 124 -17.48 -7.80 -0.24
N TYR A 125 -16.34 -7.73 -0.92
CA TYR A 125 -15.65 -6.46 -1.17
C TYR A 125 -16.43 -5.57 -2.13
N GLU A 126 -17.03 -6.13 -3.18
CA GLU A 126 -17.88 -5.41 -4.13
C GLU A 126 -19.09 -4.80 -3.41
N GLU A 127 -19.86 -5.61 -2.66
CA GLU A 127 -21.00 -5.15 -1.86
C GLU A 127 -20.60 -4.07 -0.84
N ALA A 128 -19.49 -4.26 -0.13
CA ALA A 128 -19.01 -3.27 0.83
C ALA A 128 -18.54 -1.97 0.16
N MET A 129 -17.96 -2.06 -1.05
CA MET A 129 -17.55 -0.89 -1.83
C MET A 129 -18.74 -0.14 -2.41
N GLU A 130 -19.79 -0.85 -2.84
CA GLU A 130 -21.07 -0.25 -3.25
C GLU A 130 -21.70 0.50 -2.07
N ALA A 131 -21.74 -0.11 -0.88
CA ALA A 131 -22.24 0.53 0.33
C ALA A 131 -21.37 1.71 0.82
N TYR A 132 -20.07 1.73 0.49
CA TYR A 132 -19.18 2.84 0.81
C TYR A 132 -19.29 4.01 -0.20
N SER A 133 -19.66 3.70 -1.45
CA SER A 133 -19.79 4.70 -2.51
C SER A 133 -21.17 5.38 -2.54
N ASN A 134 -22.19 4.76 -1.93
CA ASN A 134 -23.53 5.32 -1.75
C ASN A 134 -23.64 6.14 -0.46
#